data_AF-A0A5M4ADW5-F1
#
_entry.id   AF-A0A5M4ADW5-F1
#
_cell.length_a   1.000
_cell.length_b   1.000
_cell.length_c   1.000
_cell.angle_alpha   90.00
_cell.angle_beta   90.00
_cell.angle_gamma   90.00
#
_symmetry.space_group_name_H-M   'P 1'
#
loop_
_entity.id
_entity.type
_entity.pdbx_description
1 polymer ?
#
loop_
_entity_poly.entity_id
_entity_poly.type
_entity_poly.pdbx_seq_one_letter_code
_entity_poly.pdbx_strand_id
1 'polypeptide(L)'
;MPAVTEEQNAGGNEARTMNRLVAIKTKDDIFPEYRDTPIGDLLEYHDLDRDFDSYEAAQLLVGMCMDHRKHLHIPDNFSYIIRAGGANLRHSEFKVSFAIAIGNVKHIAIIGHSNCGMVNLASKKEKFIGGLVDSAGWERTFAEEHFNQFAPLFEIGNEIDFVLSEVKRLRNRYPKITVAPMYYKVEDNKLYLIREE
;
A
#
# COMPACT_ATOMS: atom_id res chain seq x y z
N MET A 1 -26.49 24.86 21.05
CA MET A 1 -25.35 24.00 20.65
C MET A 1 -25.41 23.87 19.14
N PRO A 2 -24.52 24.52 18.35
CA PRO A 2 -24.60 24.42 16.91
C PRO A 2 -24.00 23.08 16.46
N ALA A 3 -24.73 22.40 15.57
CA ALA A 3 -24.28 21.19 14.90
C ALA A 3 -23.12 21.54 13.97
N VAL A 4 -21.95 20.93 14.20
CA VAL A 4 -20.82 20.98 13.29
C VAL A 4 -21.10 19.98 12.17
N THR A 5 -21.19 20.48 10.94
CA THR A 5 -21.45 19.69 9.74
C THR A 5 -20.21 18.89 9.34
N GLU A 6 -20.41 17.62 8.94
CA GLU A 6 -19.35 16.66 8.57
C GLU A 6 -18.43 17.14 7.42
N GLU A 7 -18.86 18.11 6.61
CA GLU A 7 -18.06 18.71 5.54
C GLU A 7 -16.82 19.49 6.03
N GLN A 8 -16.83 20.03 7.25
CA GLN A 8 -15.67 20.77 7.79
C GLN A 8 -14.54 19.83 8.28
N ASN A 9 -14.80 18.53 8.42
CA ASN A 9 -13.84 17.55 8.93
C ASN A 9 -13.04 16.86 7.80
N ALA A 10 -13.60 16.76 6.60
CA ALA A 10 -12.93 16.12 5.46
C ALA A 10 -11.73 16.94 4.94
N GLY A 11 -11.91 18.26 4.78
CA GLY A 11 -10.85 19.15 4.28
C GLY A 11 -9.67 19.34 5.24
N GLY A 12 -9.92 19.23 6.55
CA GLY A 12 -8.85 19.26 7.56
C GLY A 12 -8.03 17.97 7.59
N ASN A 13 -8.65 16.84 7.25
CA ASN A 13 -7.98 15.54 7.24
C ASN A 13 -7.07 15.39 6.03
N GLU A 14 -7.52 15.75 4.82
CA GLU A 14 -6.69 15.70 3.60
C GLU A 14 -5.44 16.60 3.67
N ALA A 15 -5.56 17.82 4.20
CA ALA A 15 -4.41 18.71 4.40
C ALA A 15 -3.40 18.15 5.41
N ARG A 16 -3.89 17.47 6.46
CA ARG A 16 -3.04 16.79 7.45
C ARG A 16 -2.41 15.52 6.86
N THR A 17 -3.11 14.79 5.99
CA THR A 17 -2.63 13.62 5.23
C THR A 17 -1.50 14.01 4.28
N MET A 18 -1.59 15.13 3.57
CA MET A 18 -0.52 15.61 2.67
C MET A 18 0.74 16.06 3.42
N ASN A 19 0.62 16.61 4.63
CA ASN A 19 1.78 16.98 5.46
C ASN A 19 2.62 15.78 5.93
N ARG A 20 2.12 14.55 5.78
CA ARG A 20 2.84 13.33 6.15
C ARG A 20 3.66 12.76 5.01
N LEU A 21 3.43 13.17 3.76
CA LEU A 21 4.10 12.64 2.60
C LEU A 21 5.40 13.41 2.33
N VAL A 22 6.50 12.68 2.26
CA VAL A 22 7.82 13.23 1.92
C VAL A 22 8.17 12.79 0.51
N ALA A 23 8.24 13.76 -0.40
CA ALA A 23 8.64 13.54 -1.79
C ALA A 23 10.14 13.23 -1.86
N ILE A 24 10.53 12.29 -2.71
CA ILE A 24 11.92 11.94 -2.92
C ILE A 24 12.41 12.64 -4.20
N LYS A 25 13.23 13.68 -4.04
CA LYS A 25 13.85 14.42 -5.16
C LYS A 25 15.36 14.22 -5.21
N THR A 26 15.94 13.86 -4.08
CA THR A 26 17.36 13.60 -3.86
C THR A 26 17.52 12.45 -2.86
N LYS A 27 18.72 11.87 -2.79
CA LYS A 27 19.03 10.83 -1.80
C LYS A 27 18.87 11.32 -0.35
N ASP A 28 19.05 12.62 -0.11
CA ASP A 28 18.91 13.21 1.22
C ASP A 28 17.46 13.30 1.70
N ASP A 29 16.48 13.22 0.79
CA ASP A 29 15.06 13.18 1.14
C ASP A 29 14.64 11.82 1.71
N ILE A 30 15.42 10.76 1.42
CA ILE A 30 15.21 9.41 1.99
C ILE A 30 15.57 9.47 3.47
N PHE A 31 14.70 8.93 4.34
CA PHE A 31 14.96 8.92 5.77
C PHE A 31 16.24 8.14 6.11
N PRO A 32 17.07 8.61 7.08
CA PRO A 32 18.38 8.03 7.36
C PRO A 32 18.36 6.52 7.60
N GLU A 33 17.32 5.99 8.24
CA GLU A 33 17.15 4.57 8.53
C GLU A 33 16.90 3.69 7.29
N TYR A 34 16.56 4.29 6.15
CA TYR A 34 16.33 3.59 4.88
C TYR A 34 17.44 3.81 3.86
N ARG A 35 18.36 4.75 4.10
CA ARG A 35 19.53 4.97 3.25
C ARG A 35 20.44 3.74 3.30
N ASP A 36 21.08 3.45 2.17
CA ASP A 36 21.97 2.29 2.02
C ASP A 36 21.28 0.95 2.38
N THR A 37 19.97 0.87 2.16
CA THR A 37 19.17 -0.35 2.29
C THR A 37 18.38 -0.61 1.00
N PRO A 38 17.85 -1.82 0.79
CA PRO A 38 16.93 -2.10 -0.32
C PRO A 38 15.68 -1.21 -0.35
N ILE A 39 15.29 -0.59 0.78
CA ILE A 39 14.18 0.38 0.82
C ILE A 39 14.61 1.70 0.16
N GLY A 40 15.84 2.15 0.43
CA GLY A 40 16.45 3.28 -0.24
C GLY A 40 16.65 3.01 -1.73
N ASP A 41 17.18 1.84 -2.09
CA ASP A 41 17.37 1.43 -3.48
C ASP A 41 16.04 1.47 -4.27
N LEU A 42 14.94 0.99 -3.68
CA LEU A 42 13.60 1.08 -4.29
C LEU A 42 13.24 2.53 -4.67
N LEU A 43 13.49 3.49 -3.77
CA LEU A 43 13.18 4.90 -4.01
C LEU A 43 14.16 5.50 -5.03
N GLU A 44 15.43 5.13 -4.98
CA GLU A 44 16.42 5.60 -5.95
C GLU A 44 16.11 5.11 -7.36
N TYR A 45 15.76 3.83 -7.53
CA TYR A 45 15.34 3.28 -8.82
C TYR A 45 14.06 3.94 -9.33
N HIS A 46 13.06 4.09 -8.46
CA HIS A 46 11.75 4.53 -8.90
C HIS A 46 11.66 6.05 -9.12
N ASP A 47 12.24 6.84 -8.22
CA ASP A 47 12.04 8.28 -8.21
C ASP A 47 13.25 9.07 -8.71
N LEU A 48 14.47 8.53 -8.59
CA LEU A 48 15.74 9.23 -8.85
C LEU A 48 16.53 8.70 -10.06
N ASP A 49 15.91 7.87 -10.90
CA ASP A 49 16.47 7.36 -12.15
C ASP A 49 17.85 6.71 -11.97
N ARG A 50 18.06 5.98 -10.86
CA ARG A 50 19.28 5.18 -10.66
C ARG A 50 19.35 4.05 -11.70
N ASP A 51 20.53 3.86 -12.29
CA ASP A 51 20.81 2.73 -13.18
C ASP A 51 20.59 1.38 -12.49
N PHE A 52 19.98 0.44 -13.19
CA PHE A 52 19.64 -0.87 -12.63
C PHE A 52 20.87 -1.74 -12.38
N ASP A 53 21.01 -2.17 -11.12
CA ASP A 53 21.95 -3.22 -10.75
C ASP A 53 21.38 -4.62 -11.08
N SER A 54 22.25 -5.63 -11.12
CA SER A 54 21.86 -7.03 -11.30
C SER A 54 21.69 -7.74 -9.96
N TYR A 55 20.61 -8.51 -9.82
CA TYR A 55 20.29 -9.25 -8.59
C TYR A 55 20.10 -10.74 -8.86
N GLU A 56 20.82 -11.58 -8.12
CA GLU A 56 20.66 -13.04 -8.12
C GLU A 56 19.55 -13.51 -7.17
N ALA A 57 19.16 -12.65 -6.21
CA ALA A 57 18.12 -12.93 -5.24
C ALA A 57 17.42 -11.63 -4.80
N ALA A 58 16.15 -11.76 -4.41
CA ALA A 58 15.36 -10.65 -3.92
C ALA A 58 15.93 -10.07 -2.61
N GLN A 59 16.04 -8.74 -2.57
CA GLN A 59 16.53 -7.99 -1.41
C GLN A 59 15.40 -7.43 -0.55
N LEU A 60 14.22 -7.27 -1.14
CA LEU A 60 13.07 -6.59 -0.59
C LEU A 60 11.78 -7.41 -0.79
N LEU A 61 10.84 -7.30 0.14
CA LEU A 61 9.44 -7.64 -0.10
C LEU A 61 8.61 -6.37 -0.22
N VAL A 62 7.90 -6.21 -1.34
CA VAL A 62 6.93 -5.15 -1.54
C VAL A 62 5.52 -5.70 -1.31
N GLY A 63 4.81 -5.10 -0.36
CA GLY A 63 3.36 -5.23 -0.22
C GLY A 63 2.67 -4.03 -0.82
N MET A 64 1.87 -4.20 -1.86
CA MET A 64 1.19 -3.08 -2.52
C MET A 64 -0.23 -3.42 -2.96
N CYS A 65 -1.05 -2.39 -3.21
CA CYS A 65 -2.39 -2.62 -3.75
C CYS A 65 -2.37 -3.32 -5.13
N MET A 66 -3.36 -4.16 -5.40
CA MET A 66 -3.59 -4.81 -6.71
C MET A 66 -3.98 -3.85 -7.84
N ASP A 67 -4.18 -2.56 -7.54
CA ASP A 67 -4.51 -1.52 -8.52
C ASP A 67 -3.57 -1.57 -9.75
N HIS A 68 -4.18 -1.59 -10.94
CA HIS A 68 -3.49 -1.77 -12.21
C HIS A 68 -2.73 -0.52 -12.66
N ARG A 69 -3.02 0.66 -12.09
CA ARG A 69 -2.40 1.94 -12.46
C ARG A 69 -0.97 2.10 -11.94
N LYS A 70 -0.50 1.15 -11.13
CA LYS A 70 0.79 1.26 -10.42
C LYS A 70 1.84 0.35 -11.03
N HIS A 71 2.95 0.96 -11.42
CA HIS A 71 4.11 0.27 -11.95
C HIS A 71 5.36 0.77 -11.21
N LEU A 72 6.10 -0.13 -10.59
CA LEU A 72 7.37 0.20 -9.96
C LEU A 72 8.47 0.11 -11.01
N HIS A 73 9.34 1.10 -11.03
CA HIS A 73 10.52 1.14 -11.88
C HIS A 73 11.67 0.59 -11.05
N ILE A 74 11.89 -0.72 -11.15
CA ILE A 74 12.88 -1.48 -10.37
C ILE A 74 13.56 -2.54 -11.24
N PRO A 75 14.78 -2.98 -10.89
CA PRO A 75 15.47 -4.06 -11.59
C PRO A 75 14.75 -5.40 -11.47
N ASP A 76 15.04 -6.29 -12.43
CA ASP A 76 14.63 -7.69 -12.35
C ASP A 76 15.21 -8.37 -11.11
N ASN A 77 14.48 -9.35 -10.56
CA ASN A 77 14.82 -10.14 -9.37
C ASN A 77 15.06 -9.34 -8.07
N PHE A 78 14.91 -8.02 -8.08
CA PHE A 78 15.18 -7.17 -6.92
C PHE A 78 14.23 -7.42 -5.74
N SER A 79 12.96 -7.74 -6.01
CA SER A 79 11.95 -7.86 -4.95
C SER A 79 10.93 -8.98 -5.17
N TYR A 80 10.45 -9.55 -4.05
CA TYR A 80 9.15 -10.21 -4.04
C TYR A 80 8.05 -9.14 -4.05
N ILE A 81 6.98 -9.36 -4.82
CA ILE A 81 5.83 -8.43 -4.85
C ILE A 81 4.55 -9.18 -4.50
N ILE A 82 3.91 -8.79 -3.39
CA ILE A 82 2.57 -9.25 -3.03
C ILE A 82 1.58 -8.13 -3.32
N ARG A 83 0.65 -8.41 -4.23
CA ARG A 83 -0.46 -7.52 -4.58
C ARG A 83 -1.76 -7.98 -3.92
N ALA A 84 -2.34 -7.13 -3.07
CA ALA A 84 -3.62 -7.38 -2.38
C ALA A 84 -4.41 -6.07 -2.24
N GLY A 85 -5.75 -6.11 -2.22
CA GLY A 85 -6.57 -4.90 -2.04
C GLY A 85 -6.09 -4.03 -0.88
N GLY A 86 -5.85 -2.73 -1.14
CA GLY A 86 -5.40 -1.78 -0.13
C GLY A 86 -4.00 -2.01 0.44
N ALA A 87 -3.19 -2.88 -0.19
CA ALA A 87 -1.94 -3.39 0.39
C ALA A 87 -2.15 -4.16 1.71
N ASN A 88 -3.35 -4.72 1.92
CA ASN A 88 -3.69 -5.50 3.10
C ASN A 88 -3.03 -6.88 3.05
N LEU A 89 -1.94 -7.07 3.82
CA LEU A 89 -1.19 -8.32 3.87
C LEU A 89 -1.69 -9.27 4.97
N ARG A 90 -2.74 -8.94 5.72
CA ARG A 90 -3.30 -9.80 6.78
C ARG A 90 -3.60 -11.21 6.28
N HIS A 91 -4.14 -11.33 5.07
CA HIS A 91 -4.47 -12.62 4.44
C HIS A 91 -3.33 -13.23 3.61
N SER A 92 -2.17 -12.56 3.56
CA SER A 92 -0.97 -13.03 2.86
C SER A 92 0.19 -13.33 3.81
N GLU A 93 -0.08 -13.47 5.11
CA GLU A 93 0.95 -13.62 6.15
C GLU A 93 1.90 -14.80 5.89
N PHE A 94 1.38 -15.93 5.41
CA PHE A 94 2.23 -17.07 5.05
C PHE A 94 3.24 -16.73 3.93
N LYS A 95 2.81 -15.96 2.92
CA LYS A 95 3.68 -15.51 1.82
C LYS A 95 4.75 -14.53 2.33
N VAL A 96 4.38 -13.65 3.27
CA VAL A 96 5.34 -12.75 3.95
C VAL A 96 6.38 -13.57 4.72
N SER A 97 5.95 -14.54 5.53
CA SER A 97 6.85 -15.42 6.28
C SER A 97 7.76 -16.23 5.35
N PHE A 98 7.27 -16.68 4.20
CA PHE A 98 8.08 -17.40 3.21
C PHE A 98 9.18 -16.52 2.62
N ALA A 99 8.85 -15.29 2.22
CA ALA A 99 9.84 -14.33 1.71
C ALA A 99 10.94 -14.05 2.76
N ILE A 100 10.57 -13.96 4.05
CA ILE A 100 11.53 -13.72 5.14
C ILE A 100 12.38 -14.96 5.43
N ALA A 101 11.75 -16.13 5.56
CA ALA A 101 12.43 -17.34 6.06
C ALA A 101 13.22 -18.06 4.96
N ILE A 102 12.67 -18.13 3.75
CA ILE A 102 13.27 -18.84 2.61
C ILE A 102 13.94 -17.85 1.67
N GLY A 103 13.26 -16.75 1.34
CA GLY A 103 13.82 -15.67 0.51
C GLY A 103 14.85 -14.81 1.25
N ASN A 104 15.00 -14.99 2.56
CA ASN A 104 15.94 -14.29 3.44
C ASN A 104 15.84 -12.75 3.43
N VAL A 105 14.72 -12.18 2.97
CA VAL A 105 14.54 -10.72 2.93
C VAL A 105 14.51 -10.15 4.35
N LYS A 106 15.17 -9.00 4.53
CA LYS A 106 15.23 -8.27 5.83
C LYS A 106 14.49 -6.94 5.81
N HIS A 107 13.94 -6.59 4.66
CA HIS A 107 13.29 -5.32 4.40
C HIS A 107 11.91 -5.56 3.77
N ILE A 108 10.93 -4.75 4.17
CA ILE A 108 9.59 -4.75 3.61
C ILE A 108 9.18 -3.29 3.31
N ALA A 109 8.61 -3.05 2.13
CA ALA A 109 7.94 -1.79 1.81
C ALA A 109 6.43 -2.02 1.71
N ILE A 110 5.64 -1.31 2.52
CA ILE A 110 4.17 -1.33 2.42
C ILE A 110 3.73 -0.06 1.70
N ILE A 111 3.15 -0.23 0.52
CA ILE A 111 2.86 0.85 -0.43
C ILE A 111 1.34 0.99 -0.62
N GLY A 112 0.76 1.97 0.09
CA GLY A 112 -0.58 2.48 -0.19
C GLY A 112 -0.59 3.34 -1.45
N HIS A 113 -1.75 3.87 -1.85
CA HIS A 113 -1.81 4.78 -2.99
C HIS A 113 -3.05 5.66 -3.00
N SER A 114 -2.97 6.76 -3.74
CA SER A 114 -4.12 7.65 -3.95
C SER A 114 -5.26 6.98 -4.70
N ASN A 115 -6.48 7.37 -4.35
CA ASN A 115 -7.72 6.90 -4.97
C ASN A 115 -7.85 5.37 -4.90
N CYS A 116 -7.58 4.78 -3.73
CA CYS A 116 -7.67 3.34 -3.57
C CYS A 116 -9.13 2.87 -3.64
N GLY A 117 -9.39 1.88 -4.50
CA GLY A 117 -10.74 1.33 -4.66
C GLY A 117 -11.30 0.69 -3.39
N MET A 118 -10.44 0.30 -2.45
CA MET A 118 -10.81 -0.32 -1.17
C MET A 118 -11.21 0.71 -0.08
N VAL A 119 -11.17 2.01 -0.38
CA VAL A 119 -11.71 3.06 0.50
C VAL A 119 -13.19 3.28 0.22
N ASN A 120 -14.01 3.35 1.26
CA ASN A 120 -15.44 3.61 1.14
C ASN A 120 -16.14 2.63 0.17
N LEU A 121 -15.94 1.34 0.38
CA LEU A 121 -16.58 0.25 -0.36
C LEU A 121 -18.09 0.36 -0.34
N ALA A 122 -18.69 0.82 0.77
CA ALA A 122 -20.13 1.01 0.88
C ALA A 122 -20.71 1.85 -0.27
N SER A 123 -20.01 2.94 -0.67
CA SER A 123 -20.41 3.76 -1.82
C SER A 123 -20.36 3.04 -3.17
N LYS A 124 -19.64 1.92 -3.25
CA LYS A 124 -19.43 1.12 -4.46
C LYS A 124 -20.31 -0.12 -4.53
N LYS A 125 -21.15 -0.38 -3.52
CA LYS A 125 -21.94 -1.61 -3.37
C LYS A 125 -22.74 -1.96 -4.63
N GLU A 126 -23.59 -1.06 -5.12
CA GLU A 126 -24.43 -1.33 -6.29
C GLU A 126 -23.62 -1.58 -7.56
N LYS A 127 -22.52 -0.83 -7.76
CA LYS A 127 -21.62 -1.05 -8.89
C LYS A 127 -20.91 -2.41 -8.80
N PHE A 128 -20.52 -2.83 -7.60
CA PHE A 128 -19.91 -4.13 -7.36
C PHE A 128 -20.89 -5.28 -7.67
N ILE A 129 -22.11 -5.20 -7.13
CA ILE A 129 -23.16 -6.20 -7.36
C ILE A 129 -23.53 -6.27 -8.84
N GLY A 130 -23.82 -5.12 -9.47
CA GLY A 130 -24.13 -5.05 -10.90
C GLY A 130 -23.00 -5.61 -11.76
N GLY A 131 -21.74 -5.27 -11.44
CA GLY A 131 -20.58 -5.83 -12.14
C GLY A 131 -20.49 -7.35 -12.07
N LEU A 132 -20.77 -7.95 -10.91
CA LEU A 132 -20.78 -9.42 -10.77
C LEU A 132 -21.95 -10.09 -11.49
N VAL A 133 -23.12 -9.47 -11.49
CA VAL A 133 -24.29 -9.97 -12.24
C VAL A 133 -24.00 -9.89 -13.74
N ASP A 134 -23.64 -8.71 -14.24
CA ASP A 134 -23.57 -8.42 -15.67
C ASP A 134 -22.31 -9.02 -16.33
N SER A 135 -21.17 -9.03 -15.63
CA SER A 135 -19.88 -9.46 -16.19
C SER A 135 -19.45 -10.87 -15.76
N ALA A 136 -19.89 -11.34 -14.58
CA ALA A 136 -19.53 -12.65 -14.06
C ALA A 136 -20.71 -13.64 -14.01
N GLY A 137 -21.93 -13.20 -14.35
CA GLY A 137 -23.12 -14.05 -14.42
C GLY A 137 -23.62 -14.53 -13.05
N TRP A 138 -23.31 -13.80 -11.97
CA TRP A 138 -23.76 -14.18 -10.64
C TRP A 138 -25.23 -13.86 -10.43
N GLU A 139 -25.90 -14.69 -9.62
CA GLU A 139 -27.19 -14.30 -9.05
C GLU A 139 -27.02 -13.08 -8.14
N ARG A 140 -27.93 -12.12 -8.26
CA ARG A 140 -27.85 -10.84 -7.51
C ARG A 140 -27.79 -11.07 -6.00
N THR A 141 -28.59 -11.99 -5.47
CA THR A 141 -28.62 -12.32 -4.04
C THR A 141 -27.27 -12.82 -3.54
N PHE A 142 -26.62 -13.69 -4.32
CA PHE A 142 -25.29 -14.21 -3.99
C PHE A 142 -24.21 -13.10 -4.03
N ALA A 143 -24.27 -12.20 -5.01
CA ALA A 143 -23.37 -11.04 -5.09
C ALA A 143 -23.56 -10.08 -3.90
N GLU A 144 -24.80 -9.85 -3.47
CA GLU A 144 -25.14 -9.04 -2.30
C GLU A 144 -24.61 -9.64 -1.00
N GLU A 145 -24.83 -10.95 -0.78
CA GLU A 145 -24.31 -11.68 0.37
C GLU A 145 -22.79 -11.62 0.41
N HIS A 146 -22.14 -11.86 -0.73
CA HIS A 146 -20.68 -11.77 -0.85
C HIS A 146 -20.17 -10.38 -0.46
N PHE A 147 -20.79 -9.31 -0.98
CA PHE A 147 -20.38 -7.95 -0.62
C PHE A 147 -20.58 -7.68 0.87
N ASN A 148 -21.73 -8.01 1.43
CA ASN A 148 -22.04 -7.74 2.84
C ASN A 148 -21.10 -8.51 3.79
N GLN A 149 -20.68 -9.72 3.42
CA GLN A 149 -19.76 -10.53 4.21
C GLN A 149 -18.31 -10.02 4.16
N PHE A 150 -17.83 -9.64 2.97
CA PHE A 150 -16.40 -9.39 2.75
C PHE A 150 -16.02 -7.90 2.74
N ALA A 151 -16.91 -6.99 2.36
CA ALA A 151 -16.58 -5.56 2.33
C ALA A 151 -16.05 -5.04 3.68
N PRO A 152 -16.62 -5.39 4.86
CA PRO A 152 -16.07 -4.96 6.14
C PRO A 152 -14.65 -5.47 6.43
N LEU A 153 -14.24 -6.59 5.83
CA LEU A 153 -12.91 -7.18 6.02
C LEU A 153 -11.84 -6.53 5.12
N PHE A 154 -12.24 -6.02 3.97
CA PHE A 154 -11.34 -5.44 2.97
C PHE A 154 -11.36 -3.91 2.91
N GLU A 155 -12.36 -3.26 3.53
CA GLU A 155 -12.39 -1.83 3.73
C GLU A 155 -11.16 -1.37 4.51
N ILE A 156 -10.47 -0.35 3.99
CA ILE A 156 -9.25 0.16 4.61
C ILE A 156 -9.43 1.51 5.30
N GLY A 157 -10.56 2.20 5.08
CA GLY A 157 -10.79 3.53 5.64
C GLY A 157 -9.92 4.58 4.96
N ASN A 158 -8.91 5.10 5.65
CA ASN A 158 -7.96 6.06 5.06
C ASN A 158 -6.70 5.34 4.60
N GLU A 159 -6.20 5.65 3.40
CA GLU A 159 -5.07 4.94 2.80
C GLU A 159 -3.78 5.07 3.60
N ILE A 160 -3.46 6.28 4.10
CA ILE A 160 -2.23 6.52 4.87
C ILE A 160 -2.33 5.84 6.24
N ASP A 161 -3.42 6.05 6.95
CA ASP A 161 -3.60 5.46 8.28
C ASP A 161 -3.61 3.93 8.22
N PHE A 162 -4.19 3.36 7.17
CA PHE A 162 -4.16 1.92 6.94
C PHE A 162 -2.75 1.40 6.74
N VAL A 163 -1.94 2.03 5.87
CA VAL A 163 -0.54 1.65 5.65
C VAL A 163 0.23 1.66 6.98
N LEU A 164 0.08 2.72 7.77
CA LEU A 164 0.74 2.83 9.07
C LEU A 164 0.29 1.74 10.05
N SER A 165 -1.00 1.41 10.06
CA SER A 165 -1.53 0.32 10.88
C SER A 165 -0.91 -1.03 10.49
N GLU A 166 -0.72 -1.26 9.19
CA GLU A 166 -0.18 -2.50 8.65
C GLU A 166 1.33 -2.60 8.88
N VAL A 167 2.06 -1.49 8.73
CA VAL A 167 3.49 -1.39 9.09
C VAL A 167 3.69 -1.68 10.57
N LYS A 168 2.90 -1.05 11.47
CA LYS A 168 2.95 -1.32 12.90
C LYS A 168 2.68 -2.79 13.22
N ARG A 169 1.67 -3.39 12.57
CA ARG A 169 1.35 -4.83 12.72
C ARG A 169 2.52 -5.72 12.32
N LEU A 170 3.14 -5.46 11.17
CA LEU A 170 4.24 -6.26 10.65
C LEU A 170 5.51 -6.11 11.49
N ARG A 171 5.85 -4.91 11.97
CA ARG A 171 6.98 -4.69 12.89
C ARG A 171 6.80 -5.44 14.21
N ASN A 172 5.58 -5.43 14.76
CA ASN A 172 5.27 -6.21 15.97
C ASN A 172 5.38 -7.72 15.74
N ARG A 173 5.03 -8.19 14.54
CA ARG A 173 5.09 -9.61 14.20
C ARG A 173 6.52 -10.08 13.87
N TYR A 174 7.30 -9.25 13.19
CA TYR A 174 8.64 -9.54 12.71
C TYR A 174 9.63 -8.49 13.21
N PRO A 175 9.99 -8.50 14.50
CA PRO A 175 10.74 -7.41 15.15
C PRO A 175 12.17 -7.20 14.64
N LYS A 176 12.70 -8.13 13.83
CA LYS A 176 14.04 -8.03 13.21
C LYS A 176 13.99 -7.56 11.75
N ILE A 177 12.80 -7.25 11.24
CA ILE A 177 12.59 -6.86 9.84
C ILE A 177 12.30 -5.36 9.79
N THR A 178 13.05 -4.64 8.96
CA THR A 178 12.79 -3.23 8.70
C THR A 178 11.58 -3.12 7.79
N VAL A 179 10.54 -2.41 8.22
CA VAL A 179 9.31 -2.22 7.44
C VAL A 179 9.11 -0.72 7.22
N ALA A 180 9.04 -0.26 5.97
CA ALA A 180 8.81 1.14 5.64
C ALA A 180 7.38 1.42 5.17
N PRO A 181 6.72 2.47 5.70
CA PRO A 181 5.45 2.97 5.17
C PRO A 181 5.71 3.90 3.98
N MET A 182 5.11 3.56 2.84
CA MET A 182 5.23 4.31 1.59
C MET A 182 3.88 4.57 0.95
N TYR A 183 3.85 5.58 0.09
CA TYR A 183 2.67 5.97 -0.65
C TYR A 183 3.00 6.18 -2.12
N TYR A 184 2.27 5.50 -3.00
CA TYR A 184 2.35 5.72 -4.43
C TYR A 184 1.27 6.71 -4.84
N LYS A 185 1.65 7.84 -5.42
CA LYS A 185 0.68 8.82 -5.87
C LYS A 185 0.40 8.60 -7.36
N VAL A 186 -0.81 8.14 -7.67
CA VAL A 186 -1.22 7.73 -9.02
C VAL A 186 -1.18 8.89 -10.01
N GLU A 187 -1.34 10.12 -9.52
CA GLU A 187 -1.37 11.34 -10.32
C GLU A 187 -0.01 11.70 -10.94
N ASP A 188 1.10 11.38 -10.26
CA ASP A 188 2.46 11.71 -10.70
C ASP A 188 3.38 10.48 -10.84
N ASN A 189 2.89 9.29 -10.49
CA ASN A 189 3.61 8.01 -10.56
C ASN A 189 4.92 8.02 -9.76
N LYS A 190 4.93 8.71 -8.61
CA LYS A 190 6.07 8.76 -7.70
C LYS A 190 5.78 8.07 -6.38
N LEU A 191 6.84 7.62 -5.72
CA LEU A 191 6.79 7.14 -4.35
C LEU A 191 7.06 8.28 -3.37
N TYR A 192 6.45 8.15 -2.20
CA TYR A 192 6.59 9.06 -1.09
C TYR A 192 6.82 8.23 0.17
N LEU A 193 7.68 8.71 1.06
CA LEU A 193 7.76 8.20 2.41
C LEU A 193 6.64 8.80 3.27
N ILE A 194 6.06 8.01 4.16
CA ILE A 194 5.04 8.48 5.10
C ILE A 194 5.68 8.76 6.46
N ARG A 195 5.51 9.97 6.99
CA ARG A 195 5.85 10.30 8.38
C ARG A 195 4.85 9.68 9.35
N GLU A 196 5.36 8.94 10.32
CA GLU A 196 4.54 8.25 11.32
C GLU A 196 4.04 9.18 12.43
N GLU A 197 4.70 10.34 12.63
CA GLU A 197 4.38 11.39 13.61
C GLU A 197 3.96 12.71 12.94
#